data_AF-A0A6I9NJB9-F1
#
_entry.id   AF-A0A6I9NJB9-F1
#
_cell.length_a   1.000
_cell.length_b   1.000
_cell.length_c   1.000
_cell.angle_alpha   90.00
_cell.angle_beta   90.00
_cell.angle_gamma   90.00
#
_symmetry.space_group_name_H-M   'P 1'
#
loop_
_entity.id
_entity.type
_entity.pdbx_description
1 polymer ?
#
loop_
_entity_poly.entity_id
_entity_poly.type
_entity_poly.pdbx_seq_one_letter_code
_entity_poly.pdbx_strand_id
1 'polypeptide(L)'
;MILEFIVDKKELTGRTLLPVPGYKEKVEFGVLVSFAYKVDGTDEEVIVATTRIETMLGDSAVSVHPADPRYQHLKGKMVLHPFCDRKMPIVFDDFVDMSFGTGAVKITPAHDHNDYEVGERHNLAFINILDENGLLINVPPPFLGMKRFEARKAVLQALKDRGHFREIKDNPMVVPVCR
;
A
#
# COMPACT_ATOMS: atom_id res chain seq x y z
N MET A 1 29.55 17.82 -5.39
CA MET A 1 28.53 18.89 -5.35
C MET A 1 27.18 18.19 -5.22
N ILE A 2 26.75 17.96 -3.98
CA ILE A 2 25.48 17.26 -3.70
C ILE A 2 24.40 18.30 -3.95
N LEU A 3 23.60 18.14 -5.01
CA LEU A 3 22.35 18.88 -5.12
C LEU A 3 21.45 18.36 -4.00
N GLU A 4 21.30 19.15 -2.95
CA GLU A 4 20.18 18.98 -2.01
C GLU A 4 18.90 19.22 -2.81
N PHE A 5 18.26 18.13 -3.24
CA PHE A 5 16.91 18.21 -3.78
C PHE A 5 16.03 18.81 -2.68
N ILE A 6 15.56 20.05 -2.86
CA ILE A 6 14.63 20.67 -1.92
C ILE A 6 13.29 19.95 -2.09
N VAL A 7 12.98 19.07 -1.13
CA VAL A 7 11.69 18.41 -1.04
C VAL A 7 10.77 19.32 -0.22
N ASP A 8 9.90 20.05 -0.90
CA ASP A 8 8.85 20.82 -0.24
C ASP A 8 7.74 19.88 0.24
N LYS A 9 7.12 20.23 1.37
CA LYS A 9 5.97 19.51 1.91
C LYS A 9 4.70 20.27 1.59
N LYS A 10 3.78 19.65 0.87
CA LYS A 10 2.44 20.19 0.62
C LYS A 10 1.42 19.50 1.52
N GLU A 11 0.81 20.27 2.40
CA GLU A 11 -0.29 19.79 3.25
C GLU A 11 -1.60 19.78 2.47
N LEU A 12 -2.34 18.68 2.59
CA LEU A 12 -3.67 18.50 2.03
C LEU A 12 -4.65 18.25 3.17
N THR A 13 -5.76 18.98 3.20
CA THR A 13 -6.84 18.80 4.18
C THR A 13 -7.80 17.66 3.79
N GLY A 14 -7.66 17.11 2.58
CA GLY A 14 -8.51 16.05 2.05
C GLY A 14 -8.25 15.82 0.56
N ARG A 15 -9.22 15.23 -0.12
CA ARG A 15 -9.11 14.83 -1.52
C ARG A 15 -8.74 16.00 -2.41
N THR A 16 -7.63 15.87 -3.13
CA THR A 16 -7.06 16.93 -3.95
C THR A 16 -6.48 16.37 -5.26
N LEU A 17 -6.80 17.00 -6.38
CA LEU A 17 -6.17 16.72 -7.68
C LEU A 17 -4.95 17.61 -7.89
N LEU A 18 -3.76 16.99 -7.99
CA LEU A 18 -2.49 17.68 -8.18
C LEU A 18 -1.90 17.38 -9.56
N PRO A 19 -1.30 18.37 -10.24
CA PRO A 19 -0.48 18.09 -11.41
C PRO A 19 0.79 17.33 -10.97
N VAL A 20 1.22 16.36 -11.78
CA VAL A 20 2.44 15.59 -11.55
C VAL A 20 3.28 15.62 -12.82
N PRO A 21 4.58 15.97 -12.75
CA PRO A 21 5.47 15.92 -13.91
C PRO A 21 5.44 14.56 -14.62
N GLY A 22 5.34 14.57 -15.96
CA GLY A 22 5.27 13.35 -16.77
C GLY A 22 3.86 12.74 -16.93
N TYR A 23 2.82 13.36 -16.35
CA TYR A 23 1.42 12.95 -16.48
C TYR A 23 0.57 14.05 -17.12
N LYS A 24 -0.28 13.67 -18.07
CA LYS A 24 -1.21 14.59 -18.74
C LYS A 24 -2.38 14.98 -17.85
N GLU A 25 -2.88 14.02 -17.08
CA GLU A 25 -3.99 14.22 -16.15
C GLU A 25 -3.49 14.53 -14.74
N LYS A 26 -4.30 15.27 -13.98
CA LYS A 26 -4.05 15.45 -12.54
C LYS A 26 -4.23 14.13 -11.80
N VAL A 27 -3.41 13.92 -10.79
CA VAL A 27 -3.42 12.73 -9.94
C VAL A 27 -4.14 13.02 -8.64
N GLU A 28 -4.95 12.06 -8.18
CA GLU A 28 -5.67 12.15 -6.91
C GLU A 28 -4.74 11.82 -5.73
N PHE A 29 -4.75 12.72 -4.75
CA PHE A 29 -4.11 12.59 -3.44
C PHE A 29 -5.13 12.94 -2.35
N GLY A 30 -4.77 12.70 -1.09
CA GLY A 30 -5.63 13.00 0.05
C GLY A 30 -6.81 12.05 0.19
N VAL A 31 -6.65 10.81 -0.26
CA VAL A 31 -7.64 9.75 -0.13
C VAL A 31 -7.02 8.53 0.53
N LEU A 32 -7.80 7.87 1.38
CA LEU A 32 -7.47 6.61 2.01
C LEU A 32 -8.37 5.52 1.42
N VAL A 33 -7.76 4.54 0.78
CA VAL A 33 -8.45 3.41 0.13
C VAL A 33 -8.40 2.21 1.06
N SER A 34 -9.56 1.66 1.41
CA SER A 34 -9.67 0.41 2.16
C SER A 34 -9.99 -0.75 1.22
N PHE A 35 -9.27 -1.85 1.37
CA PHE A 35 -9.46 -3.07 0.58
C PHE A 35 -9.10 -4.31 1.40
N ALA A 36 -9.56 -5.47 0.96
CA ALA A 36 -9.46 -6.73 1.70
C ALA A 36 -8.48 -7.71 1.08
N TYR A 37 -7.67 -8.35 1.93
CA TYR A 37 -6.96 -9.58 1.61
C TYR A 37 -7.72 -10.78 2.16
N LYS A 38 -7.79 -11.88 1.41
CA LYS A 38 -8.41 -13.14 1.90
C LYS A 38 -7.42 -13.90 2.77
N VAL A 39 -7.88 -14.43 3.90
CA VAL A 39 -7.08 -15.32 4.77
C VAL A 39 -7.03 -16.70 4.13
N ASP A 40 -5.81 -17.23 3.96
CA ASP A 40 -5.55 -18.50 3.29
C ASP A 40 -6.30 -19.67 3.95
N GLY A 41 -7.01 -20.46 3.15
CA GLY A 41 -7.79 -21.60 3.61
C GLY A 41 -9.11 -21.25 4.32
N THR A 42 -9.58 -20.00 4.24
CA THR A 42 -10.85 -19.56 4.86
C THR A 42 -11.60 -18.56 3.98
N ASP A 43 -12.86 -18.25 4.33
CA ASP A 43 -13.63 -17.15 3.74
C ASP A 43 -13.44 -15.82 4.48
N GLU A 44 -12.58 -15.78 5.50
CA GLU A 44 -12.29 -14.58 6.28
C GLU A 44 -11.42 -13.59 5.49
N GLU A 45 -11.58 -12.30 5.78
CA GLU A 45 -10.85 -11.22 5.13
C GLU A 45 -10.21 -10.28 6.15
N VAL A 46 -9.01 -9.79 5.81
CA VAL A 46 -8.33 -8.73 6.54
C VAL A 46 -8.38 -7.45 5.71
N ILE A 47 -9.08 -6.45 6.22
CA ILE A 47 -9.20 -5.15 5.56
C ILE A 47 -8.03 -4.28 5.98
N VAL A 48 -7.31 -3.72 5.02
CA VAL A 48 -6.22 -2.76 5.21
C VAL A 48 -6.57 -1.43 4.54
N ALA A 49 -5.90 -0.35 4.94
CA ALA A 49 -6.10 0.97 4.38
C ALA A 49 -4.78 1.58 3.86
N THR A 50 -4.81 2.28 2.72
CA THR A 50 -3.61 2.93 2.15
C THR A 50 -3.93 4.13 1.26
N THR A 51 -3.00 5.09 1.21
CA THR A 51 -3.03 6.22 0.27
C THR A 51 -2.30 5.92 -1.04
N ARG A 52 -1.57 4.80 -1.11
CA ARG A 52 -0.74 4.39 -2.27
C ARG A 52 -1.11 2.98 -2.71
N ILE A 53 -2.34 2.83 -3.18
CA ILE A 53 -2.88 1.51 -3.53
C ILE A 53 -2.06 0.79 -4.60
N GLU A 54 -1.33 1.49 -5.47
CA GLU A 54 -0.45 0.86 -6.46
C GLU A 54 0.69 0.03 -5.84
N THR A 55 1.18 0.42 -4.65
CA THR A 55 2.33 -0.26 -4.03
C THR A 55 1.95 -1.62 -3.47
N MET A 56 0.65 -1.93 -3.35
CA MET A 56 0.17 -3.21 -2.85
C MET A 56 0.70 -4.40 -3.67
N LEU A 57 1.06 -4.19 -4.94
CA LEU A 57 1.66 -5.22 -5.79
C LEU A 57 3.01 -5.74 -5.26
N GLY A 58 3.71 -4.91 -4.47
CA GLY A 58 4.97 -5.25 -3.80
C GLY A 58 4.79 -5.73 -2.36
N ASP A 59 3.55 -5.96 -1.91
CA ASP A 59 3.31 -6.34 -0.52
C ASP A 59 3.95 -7.69 -0.19
N SER A 60 4.48 -7.74 1.03
CA SER A 60 5.14 -8.93 1.58
C SER A 60 4.46 -9.44 2.85
N ALA A 61 3.64 -8.63 3.53
CA ALA A 61 2.91 -9.00 4.74
C ALA A 61 1.70 -8.07 4.97
N VAL A 62 0.83 -8.48 5.89
CA VAL A 62 -0.08 -7.58 6.61
C VAL A 62 0.38 -7.52 8.06
N SER A 63 0.47 -6.32 8.64
CA SER A 63 0.79 -6.16 10.06
C SER A 63 -0.44 -5.74 10.85
N VAL A 64 -0.57 -6.30 12.05
CA VAL A 64 -1.58 -5.95 13.05
C VAL A 64 -0.90 -5.70 14.40
N HIS A 65 -1.55 -4.94 15.27
CA HIS A 65 -0.98 -4.66 16.60
C HIS A 65 -1.06 -5.89 17.52
N PRO A 66 0.00 -6.25 18.27
CA PRO A 66 0.03 -7.43 19.13
C PRO A 66 -1.03 -7.48 20.23
N ALA A 67 -1.49 -6.33 20.71
CA ALA A 67 -2.53 -6.21 21.72
C ALA A 67 -3.94 -6.03 21.15
N ASP A 68 -4.11 -6.06 19.82
CA ASP A 68 -5.43 -5.87 19.20
C ASP A 68 -6.26 -7.16 19.30
N PRO A 69 -7.34 -7.20 20.12
CA PRO A 69 -8.15 -8.39 20.29
C PRO A 69 -8.87 -8.80 19.00
N ARG A 70 -9.05 -7.87 18.03
CA ARG A 70 -9.74 -8.13 16.77
C ARG A 70 -8.97 -9.09 15.85
N TYR A 71 -7.66 -9.23 16.03
CA TYR A 71 -6.80 -9.97 15.10
C TYR A 71 -6.03 -11.13 15.75
N GLN A 72 -6.20 -11.39 17.05
CA GLN A 72 -5.41 -12.41 17.77
C GLN A 72 -5.55 -13.83 17.18
N HIS A 73 -6.74 -14.18 16.68
CA HIS A 73 -7.01 -15.47 16.05
C HIS A 73 -6.29 -15.66 14.70
N LEU A 74 -5.72 -14.59 14.13
CA LEU A 74 -4.95 -14.60 12.89
C LEU A 74 -3.45 -14.87 13.10
N LYS A 75 -3.01 -15.11 14.33
CA LYS A 75 -1.60 -15.42 14.61
C LYS A 75 -1.14 -16.67 13.85
N GLY A 76 -0.05 -16.52 13.10
CA GLY A 76 0.50 -17.59 12.25
C GLY A 76 -0.32 -17.89 10.99
N LYS A 77 -1.36 -17.09 10.70
CA LYS A 77 -2.11 -17.18 9.44
C LYS A 77 -1.42 -16.37 8.35
N MET A 78 -1.80 -16.69 7.12
CA MET A 78 -1.33 -16.03 5.90
C MET A 78 -2.53 -15.42 5.19
N VAL A 79 -2.31 -14.35 4.45
CA VAL A 79 -3.27 -13.82 3.48
C VAL A 79 -2.80 -14.04 2.06
N LEU A 80 -3.74 -14.05 1.12
CA LEU A 80 -3.50 -14.24 -0.30
C LEU A 80 -3.42 -12.89 -1.02
N HIS A 81 -2.34 -12.69 -1.77
CA HIS A 81 -2.24 -11.53 -2.65
C HIS A 81 -3.27 -11.67 -3.80
N PRO A 82 -4.12 -10.66 -4.06
CA PRO A 82 -5.23 -10.80 -4.97
C PRO A 82 -4.80 -10.95 -6.43
N PHE A 83 -3.59 -10.51 -6.81
CA PHE A 83 -3.14 -10.46 -8.22
C PHE A 83 -2.03 -11.43 -8.60
N CYS A 84 -1.48 -12.21 -7.65
CA CYS A 84 -0.41 -13.17 -7.93
C CYS A 84 -0.46 -14.33 -6.94
N ASP A 85 0.24 -15.43 -7.24
CA ASP A 85 0.33 -16.59 -6.36
C ASP A 85 1.32 -16.35 -5.22
N ARG A 86 1.00 -15.39 -4.35
CA ARG A 86 1.81 -15.03 -3.18
C ARG A 86 0.96 -15.16 -1.92
N LYS A 87 1.47 -15.95 -0.98
CA LYS A 87 1.01 -15.98 0.40
C LYS A 87 1.84 -15.02 1.22
N MET A 88 1.19 -14.18 2.02
CA MET A 88 1.84 -13.14 2.82
C MET A 88 1.51 -13.37 4.29
N PRO A 89 2.49 -13.43 5.21
CA PRO A 89 2.20 -13.59 6.62
C PRO A 89 1.42 -12.42 7.19
N ILE A 90 0.60 -12.72 8.20
CA ILE A 90 0.07 -11.73 9.13
C ILE A 90 1.07 -11.63 10.28
N VAL A 91 1.80 -10.52 10.34
CA VAL A 91 2.80 -10.24 11.37
C VAL A 91 2.19 -9.37 12.48
N PHE A 92 2.72 -9.52 13.69
CA PHE A 92 2.24 -8.82 14.87
C PHE A 92 3.34 -7.86 15.30
N ASP A 93 3.14 -6.56 15.11
CA ASP A 93 4.15 -5.53 15.32
C ASP A 93 3.53 -4.29 15.97
N ASP A 94 4.18 -3.77 17.01
CA ASP A 94 3.68 -2.70 17.86
C ASP A 94 3.70 -1.31 17.20
N PHE A 95 4.31 -1.18 16.01
CA PHE A 95 4.21 0.05 15.21
C PHE A 95 2.78 0.35 14.73
N VAL A 96 1.91 -0.66 14.67
CA VAL A 96 0.55 -0.51 14.15
C VAL A 96 -0.34 0.22 15.14
N ASP A 97 -0.86 1.38 14.74
CA ASP A 97 -1.88 2.09 15.51
C ASP A 97 -3.25 1.41 15.35
N MET A 98 -3.74 0.81 16.45
CA MET A 98 -5.05 0.16 16.52
C MET A 98 -6.23 1.10 16.20
N SER A 99 -6.06 2.40 16.44
CA SER A 99 -7.10 3.42 16.27
C SER A 99 -7.18 3.97 14.84
N PHE A 100 -6.12 3.77 14.04
CA PHE A 100 -6.05 4.30 12.68
C PHE A 100 -6.56 3.28 11.65
N GLY A 101 -7.44 3.74 10.75
CA GLY A 101 -8.02 2.90 9.71
C GLY A 101 -8.73 1.68 10.29
N THR A 102 -8.26 0.49 9.92
CA THR A 102 -8.79 -0.79 10.41
C THR A 102 -7.98 -1.39 11.56
N GLY A 103 -6.84 -0.79 11.93
CA GLY A 103 -5.85 -1.42 12.81
C GLY A 103 -5.04 -2.54 12.14
N ALA A 104 -5.13 -2.68 10.80
CA ALA A 104 -4.29 -3.56 9.99
C ALA A 104 -3.66 -2.78 8.83
N VAL A 105 -2.37 -3.01 8.60
CA VAL A 105 -1.56 -2.24 7.64
C VAL A 105 -0.93 -3.19 6.64
N LYS A 106 -1.03 -2.87 5.34
CA LYS A 106 -0.23 -3.58 4.32
C LYS A 106 1.23 -3.16 4.38
N ILE A 107 2.14 -4.14 4.36
CA ILE A 107 3.58 -3.92 4.47
C ILE A 107 4.23 -4.07 3.09
N THR A 108 4.80 -2.98 2.59
CA THR A 108 5.54 -2.91 1.32
C THR A 108 6.99 -2.42 1.54
N PRO A 109 7.92 -3.26 2.06
CA PRO A 109 9.20 -2.81 2.60
C PRO A 109 10.09 -2.01 1.64
N ALA A 110 9.98 -2.26 0.33
CA ALA A 110 10.78 -1.56 -0.68
C ALA A 110 10.28 -0.14 -1.02
N HIS A 111 9.13 0.30 -0.48
CA HIS A 111 8.46 1.55 -0.91
C HIS A 111 8.04 2.48 0.22
N ASP A 112 8.25 2.09 1.47
CA ASP A 112 7.95 2.89 2.65
C ASP A 112 8.96 2.66 3.77
N HIS A 113 9.35 3.72 4.47
CA HIS A 113 10.37 3.63 5.51
C HIS A 113 9.88 2.89 6.76
N ASN A 114 8.62 3.06 7.16
CA ASN A 114 8.07 2.32 8.31
C ASN A 114 7.93 0.84 7.94
N ASP A 115 7.44 0.54 6.72
CA ASP A 115 7.36 -0.83 6.22
C ASP A 115 8.73 -1.50 6.08
N TYR A 116 9.78 -0.72 5.76
CA TYR A 116 11.17 -1.19 5.71
C TYR A 116 11.60 -1.76 7.07
N GLU A 117 11.39 -1.01 8.15
CA GLU A 117 11.80 -1.45 9.49
C GLU A 117 11.03 -2.69 9.96
N VAL A 118 9.73 -2.77 9.63
CA VAL A 118 8.91 -3.97 9.88
C VAL A 118 9.44 -5.14 9.06
N GLY A 119 9.83 -4.89 7.81
CA GLY A 119 10.46 -5.86 6.93
C GLY A 119 11.73 -6.45 7.53
N GLU A 120 12.60 -5.62 8.09
CA GLU A 120 13.81 -6.07 8.80
C GLU A 120 13.47 -6.90 10.05
N ARG A 121 12.58 -6.39 10.91
CA ARG A 121 12.20 -7.06 12.18
C ARG A 121 11.58 -8.45 11.97
N HIS A 122 10.77 -8.61 10.92
CA HIS A 122 10.05 -9.85 10.62
C HIS A 122 10.66 -10.65 9.45
N ASN A 123 11.84 -10.26 8.96
CA ASN A 123 12.54 -10.91 7.86
C ASN A 123 11.65 -11.11 6.61
N LEU A 124 11.00 -10.03 6.18
CA LEU A 124 10.09 -10.02 5.03
C LEU A 124 10.84 -9.79 3.71
N ALA A 125 10.21 -10.16 2.60
CA ALA A 125 10.77 -9.95 1.27
C ALA A 125 10.68 -8.48 0.84
N PHE A 126 11.77 -7.95 0.30
CA PHE A 126 11.86 -6.58 -0.24
C PHE A 126 11.63 -6.61 -1.75
N ILE A 127 10.37 -6.43 -2.16
CA ILE A 127 9.98 -6.52 -3.57
C ILE A 127 9.92 -5.12 -4.18
N ASN A 128 10.98 -4.75 -4.90
CA ASN A 128 10.95 -3.52 -5.67
C ASN A 128 10.03 -3.69 -6.90
N ILE A 129 9.03 -2.81 -7.01
CA ILE A 129 8.04 -2.81 -8.09
C ILE A 129 8.13 -1.59 -9.00
N LEU A 130 9.08 -0.67 -8.77
CA LEU A 130 9.24 0.55 -9.56
C LEU A 130 10.70 0.67 -10.02
N ASP A 131 10.89 0.97 -11.30
CA ASP A 131 12.19 1.39 -11.81
C ASP A 131 12.44 2.88 -11.56
N GLU A 132 13.62 3.35 -11.96
CA GLU A 132 14.03 4.77 -11.84
C GLU A 132 13.16 5.74 -12.65
N ASN A 133 12.45 5.24 -13.66
CA ASN A 133 11.52 6.01 -14.49
C ASN A 133 10.08 6.02 -13.93
N GLY A 134 9.85 5.33 -12.81
CA GLY A 134 8.53 5.18 -12.21
C GLY A 134 7.60 4.24 -13.00
N LEU A 135 8.17 3.34 -13.80
CA LEU A 135 7.47 2.27 -14.47
C LEU A 135 7.44 1.03 -13.59
N LEU A 136 6.33 0.28 -13.67
CA LEU A 136 6.15 -0.92 -12.88
C LEU A 136 7.00 -2.07 -13.43
N ILE A 137 7.81 -2.67 -12.55
CA ILE A 137 8.64 -3.85 -12.81
C ILE A 137 8.32 -4.94 -11.78
N ASN A 138 8.63 -6.21 -12.06
CA ASN A 138 8.42 -7.34 -11.13
C ASN A 138 6.97 -7.49 -10.60
N VAL A 139 5.99 -7.03 -11.38
CA VAL A 139 4.56 -7.13 -11.07
C VAL A 139 3.85 -8.05 -12.07
N PRO A 140 2.70 -8.66 -11.71
CA PRO A 140 1.95 -9.47 -12.66
C PRO A 140 1.39 -8.62 -13.82
N PRO A 141 1.30 -9.17 -15.04
CA PRO A 141 0.38 -8.65 -16.05
C PRO A 141 -1.04 -8.56 -15.45
N PRO A 142 -1.82 -7.50 -15.71
CA PRO A 142 -1.64 -6.47 -16.75
C PRO A 142 -0.83 -5.24 -16.31
N PHE A 143 -0.29 -5.19 -15.09
CA PHE A 143 0.29 -3.95 -14.53
C PHE A 143 1.73 -3.67 -14.98
N LEU A 144 2.42 -4.69 -15.51
CA LEU A 144 3.81 -4.60 -15.92
C LEU A 144 4.02 -3.48 -16.97
N GLY A 145 5.00 -2.61 -16.73
CA GLY A 145 5.34 -1.49 -17.61
C GLY A 145 4.42 -0.26 -17.49
N MET A 146 3.36 -0.30 -16.67
CA MET A 146 2.52 0.86 -16.43
C MET A 146 3.29 1.97 -15.69
N LYS A 147 2.94 3.23 -15.92
CA LYS A 147 3.41 4.32 -15.06
C LYS A 147 2.73 4.24 -13.69
N ARG A 148 3.47 4.58 -12.63
CA ARG A 148 3.00 4.54 -11.23
C ARG A 148 1.56 5.02 -11.00
N PHE A 149 1.21 6.24 -11.43
CA PHE A 149 -0.14 6.78 -11.16
C PHE A 149 -1.21 6.27 -12.13
N GLU A 150 -0.83 5.70 -13.28
CA GLU A 150 -1.75 4.94 -14.13
C GLU A 150 -2.05 3.59 -13.47
N ALA A 151 -1.03 2.91 -12.95
CA ALA A 151 -1.18 1.68 -12.18
C ALA A 151 -2.03 1.88 -10.92
N ARG A 152 -1.94 3.04 -10.25
CA ARG A 152 -2.83 3.38 -9.13
C ARG A 152 -4.31 3.26 -9.50
N LYS A 153 -4.71 3.81 -10.66
CA LYS A 153 -6.08 3.70 -11.16
C LYS A 153 -6.42 2.26 -11.56
N ALA A 154 -5.50 1.59 -12.26
CA ALA A 154 -5.70 0.22 -12.75
C ALA A 154 -5.85 -0.79 -11.61
N VAL A 155 -5.00 -0.73 -10.58
CA VAL A 155 -5.06 -1.59 -9.40
C VAL A 155 -6.36 -1.38 -8.63
N LEU A 156 -6.76 -0.12 -8.42
CA LEU A 156 -8.03 0.18 -7.77
C LEU A 156 -9.22 -0.42 -8.52
N GLN A 157 -9.25 -0.27 -9.85
CA GLN A 157 -10.31 -0.87 -10.66
C GLN A 157 -10.28 -2.40 -10.58
N ALA A 158 -9.10 -3.02 -10.69
CA ALA A 158 -8.96 -4.47 -10.60
C ALA A 158 -9.38 -5.02 -9.22
N LEU A 159 -9.17 -4.27 -8.12
CA LEU A 159 -9.67 -4.63 -6.80
C LEU A 159 -11.20 -4.56 -6.72
N LYS A 160 -11.83 -3.57 -7.39
CA LYS A 160 -13.29 -3.48 -7.50
C LYS A 160 -13.86 -4.66 -8.29
N ASP A 161 -13.27 -4.96 -9.44
CA ASP A 161 -13.72 -6.03 -10.32
C ASP A 161 -13.62 -7.41 -9.64
N ARG A 162 -12.62 -7.60 -8.77
CA ARG A 162 -12.45 -8.83 -7.98
C ARG A 162 -13.20 -8.82 -6.63
N GLY A 163 -13.96 -7.77 -6.32
CA GLY A 163 -14.74 -7.66 -5.09
C GLY A 163 -13.92 -7.47 -3.81
N HIS A 164 -12.64 -7.08 -3.90
CA HIS A 164 -11.77 -6.82 -2.75
C HIS A 164 -11.83 -5.37 -2.27
N PHE A 165 -12.32 -4.44 -3.09
CA PHE A 165 -12.48 -3.04 -2.71
C PHE A 165 -13.56 -2.86 -1.63
N ARG A 166 -13.32 -1.99 -0.62
CA ARG A 166 -14.28 -1.72 0.46
C ARG A 166 -14.77 -0.28 0.45
N GLU A 167 -13.86 0.69 0.52
CA GLU A 167 -14.23 2.10 0.56
C GLU A 167 -13.09 3.04 0.15
N ILE A 168 -13.44 4.29 -0.15
CA ILE A 168 -12.51 5.42 -0.26
C ILE A 168 -13.04 6.54 0.61
N LYS A 169 -12.18 7.09 1.46
CA LYS A 169 -12.48 8.24 2.30
C LYS A 169 -11.47 9.36 2.06
N ASP A 170 -11.90 10.59 2.29
CA ASP A 170 -11.01 11.73 2.28
C ASP A 170 -10.07 11.63 3.49
N ASN A 171 -8.79 11.92 3.28
CA ASN A 171 -7.75 11.74 4.27
C ASN A 171 -6.74 12.89 4.20
N PRO A 172 -6.64 13.70 5.26
CA PRO A 172 -5.58 14.69 5.38
C PRO A 172 -4.21 14.02 5.26
N MET A 173 -3.30 14.61 4.48
CA MET A 173 -1.97 14.04 4.29
C MET A 173 -0.95 15.10 3.88
N VAL A 174 0.32 14.75 4.03
CA VAL A 174 1.45 15.54 3.52
C VAL A 174 2.00 14.87 2.28
N VAL A 175 2.09 15.61 1.18
CA VAL A 175 2.69 15.16 -0.07
C VAL A 175 4.06 15.83 -0.24
N PRO A 176 5.17 15.08 -0.27
CA PRO A 176 6.47 15.62 -0.65
C PRO A 176 6.48 15.92 -2.16
N VAL A 177 6.91 17.13 -2.52
CA VAL A 177 7.05 17.58 -3.91
C VAL A 177 8.47 18.11 -4.14
N CYS A 178 9.14 17.62 -5.17
CA CYS A 178 10.42 18.18 -5.61
C CYS A 178 10.14 19.41 -6.48
N ARG A 179 10.90 20.48 -6.25
CA ARG A 179 10.92 21.67 -7.11
C ARG A 179 12.15 21.69 -8.00
#